data_AF-A0A1E4NGG9-F1
#
_entry.id   AF-A0A1E4NGG9-F1
#
_cell.length_a   1.000
_cell.length_b   1.000
_cell.length_c   1.000
_cell.angle_alpha   90.00
_cell.angle_beta   90.00
_cell.angle_gamma   90.00
#
_symmetry.space_group_name_H-M   'P 1'
#
loop_
_entity.id
_entity.type
_entity.pdbx_description
1 polymer ?
#
loop_
_entity_poly.entity_id
_entity_poly.type
_entity_poly.pdbx_seq_one_letter_code
_entity_poly.pdbx_strand_id
1 'polypeptide(L)'
;MKITWLAGVLVLAGCAGLQSDDPGSPYYAYPTGWSIALHRPLTIPANEATVRLQYGRTVPRNSVQEYDPFCVVELDTVRETPQTLAPGRFEVWRVTRSVTPIMAARASPFRRVDGSDEGDLTFLYYATEFRLHGPAHAGLRSMVCTWNQMAPVNRTLMRHLTLAEIRSALGDWMSLTPGRRNGDGV
;
A
#
# COMPACT_ATOMS: atom_id res chain seq x y z
N MET A 1 -37.00 -44.35 25.09
CA MET A 1 -36.11 -44.27 23.91
C MET A 1 -35.99 -42.79 23.54
N LYS A 2 -34.79 -42.20 23.70
CA LYS A 2 -34.52 -40.77 23.54
C LYS A 2 -34.10 -40.50 22.09
N ILE A 3 -34.96 -39.86 21.31
CA ILE A 3 -34.68 -39.45 19.93
C ILE A 3 -33.99 -38.07 19.98
N THR A 4 -32.67 -38.13 19.92
CA THR A 4 -31.77 -37.25 19.16
C THR A 4 -32.15 -35.77 19.03
N TRP A 5 -31.69 -34.98 20.01
CA TRP A 5 -31.36 -33.57 19.85
C TRP A 5 -29.99 -33.45 19.13
N LEU A 6 -29.96 -33.35 17.81
CA LEU A 6 -28.72 -33.07 17.06
C LEU A 6 -29.04 -32.52 15.66
N ALA A 7 -29.60 -31.31 15.59
CA ALA A 7 -29.84 -30.63 14.31
C ALA A 7 -29.74 -29.10 14.46
N GLY A 8 -28.65 -28.60 15.07
CA GLY A 8 -28.54 -27.16 15.33
C GLY A 8 -27.14 -26.63 15.61
N VAL A 9 -26.09 -27.10 14.92
CA VAL A 9 -24.70 -26.61 15.15
C VAL A 9 -23.94 -26.21 13.87
N LEU A 10 -24.52 -26.34 12.67
CA LEU A 10 -23.82 -25.98 11.43
C LEU A 10 -24.47 -24.79 10.73
N VAL A 11 -24.15 -23.53 11.08
CA VAL A 11 -23.97 -22.39 10.14
C VAL A 11 -23.35 -21.19 10.88
N LEU A 12 -22.05 -21.18 11.19
CA LEU A 12 -21.34 -19.97 11.66
C LEU A 12 -19.92 -19.79 11.07
N ALA A 13 -19.49 -20.65 10.14
CA ALA A 13 -18.15 -20.59 9.52
C ALA A 13 -18.05 -19.63 8.31
N GLY A 14 -18.87 -18.56 8.27
CA GLY A 14 -19.09 -17.77 7.06
C GLY A 14 -18.56 -16.34 7.12
N CYS A 15 -17.32 -16.10 7.59
CA CYS A 15 -16.64 -14.80 7.49
C CYS A 15 -15.10 -14.89 7.66
N ALA A 16 -14.48 -16.03 7.36
CA ALA A 16 -13.01 -16.07 7.27
C ALA A 16 -12.62 -15.27 6.03
N GLY A 17 -12.15 -14.03 6.22
CA GLY A 17 -11.72 -13.15 5.14
C GLY A 17 -10.64 -13.82 4.29
N LEU A 18 -10.53 -13.41 3.02
CA LEU A 18 -9.40 -13.74 2.14
C LEU A 18 -8.12 -13.08 2.69
N GLN A 19 -7.62 -13.61 3.79
CA GLN A 19 -6.37 -13.23 4.44
C GLN A 19 -5.49 -14.47 4.51
N SER A 20 -4.21 -14.29 4.21
CA SER A 20 -3.22 -15.35 4.19
C SER A 20 -2.05 -14.98 5.07
N ASP A 21 -1.52 -15.92 5.85
CA ASP A 21 -0.28 -15.72 6.61
C ASP A 21 0.98 -15.91 5.77
N ASP A 22 0.85 -16.33 4.50
CA ASP A 22 1.97 -16.46 3.57
C ASP A 22 2.40 -15.08 3.04
N PRO A 23 3.64 -14.61 3.30
CA PRO A 23 4.15 -13.35 2.78
C PRO A 23 4.22 -13.29 1.24
N GLY A 24 4.21 -14.44 0.57
CA GLY A 24 4.09 -14.56 -0.88
C GLY A 24 2.68 -14.33 -1.42
N SER A 25 1.67 -14.32 -0.55
CA SER A 25 0.28 -14.15 -0.95
C SER A 25 -0.05 -12.69 -1.29
N PRO A 26 -0.78 -12.42 -2.39
CA PRO A 26 -1.37 -11.11 -2.65
C PRO A 26 -2.34 -10.65 -1.53
N TYR A 27 -2.87 -11.63 -0.79
CA TYR A 27 -3.79 -11.48 0.31
C TYR A 27 -3.09 -11.53 1.68
N TYR A 28 -1.77 -11.34 1.73
CA TYR A 28 -0.99 -11.40 2.96
C TYR A 28 -1.62 -10.54 4.07
N ALA A 29 -1.88 -11.13 5.23
CA ALA A 29 -2.30 -10.45 6.42
C ALA A 29 -1.10 -9.68 6.97
N TYR A 30 -1.20 -8.35 7.03
CA TYR A 30 -0.23 -7.52 7.71
C TYR A 30 -0.62 -7.46 9.20
N PRO A 31 0.00 -8.26 10.10
CA PRO A 31 -0.28 -8.18 11.53
C PRO A 31 0.05 -6.79 12.09
N THR A 32 -0.33 -6.52 13.33
CA THR A 32 0.07 -5.27 14.01
C THR A 32 1.57 -5.23 14.30
N GLY A 33 2.11 -4.03 14.52
CA GLY A 33 3.49 -3.81 14.96
C GLY A 33 4.52 -3.76 13.83
N TRP A 34 4.09 -3.69 12.56
CA TRP A 34 5.01 -3.45 11.45
C TRP A 34 5.71 -2.11 11.60
N SER A 35 6.93 -2.05 11.07
CA SER A 35 7.64 -0.79 10.91
C SER A 35 8.31 -0.71 9.55
N ILE A 36 8.47 0.53 9.08
CA ILE A 36 9.22 0.85 7.87
C ILE A 36 10.44 1.67 8.28
N ALA A 37 11.62 1.29 7.80
CA ALA A 37 12.84 2.07 7.99
C ALA A 37 13.23 2.74 6.67
N LEU A 38 13.45 4.06 6.69
CA LEU A 38 14.08 4.82 5.62
C LEU A 38 15.58 4.91 5.91
N HIS A 39 16.40 4.48 4.96
CA HIS A 39 17.84 4.32 5.17
C HIS A 39 18.68 5.55 4.78
N ARG A 40 18.12 6.45 3.98
CA ARG A 40 18.83 7.64 3.46
C ARG A 40 17.85 8.80 3.27
N PRO A 41 18.33 10.06 3.30
CA PRO A 41 17.48 11.23 3.12
C PRO A 41 16.71 11.13 1.82
N LEU A 42 15.39 11.25 1.89
CA LEU A 42 14.49 11.17 0.75
C LEU A 42 13.97 12.56 0.42
N THR A 43 14.31 13.06 -0.77
CA THR A 43 13.89 14.38 -1.23
C THR A 43 12.54 14.29 -1.92
N ILE A 44 11.59 15.07 -1.43
CA ILE A 44 10.30 15.35 -2.07
C ILE A 44 10.50 16.61 -2.91
N PRO A 45 10.24 16.56 -4.23
CA PRO A 45 10.40 17.72 -5.11
C PRO A 45 9.57 18.93 -4.67
N ALA A 46 10.02 20.11 -5.09
CA ALA A 46 9.23 21.34 -4.99
C ALA A 46 7.86 21.17 -5.65
N ASN A 47 6.85 21.83 -5.10
CA ASN A 47 5.45 21.80 -5.54
C ASN A 47 4.81 20.39 -5.51
N GLU A 48 5.43 19.46 -4.78
CA GLU A 48 4.91 18.12 -4.55
C GLU A 48 4.86 17.79 -3.06
N ALA A 49 3.93 16.89 -2.70
CA ALA A 49 3.88 16.24 -1.39
C ALA A 49 4.30 14.77 -1.48
N THR A 50 4.72 14.30 -2.66
CA THR A 50 4.94 12.89 -2.92
C THR A 50 6.24 12.64 -3.67
N VAL A 51 6.85 11.48 -3.41
CA VAL A 51 7.95 10.94 -4.22
C VAL A 51 7.69 9.46 -4.49
N ARG A 52 8.05 8.98 -5.68
CA ARG A 52 7.84 7.59 -6.09
C ARG A 52 9.15 6.81 -6.00
N LEU A 53 9.04 5.56 -5.57
CA LEU A 53 10.09 4.56 -5.58
C LEU A 53 9.69 3.43 -6.52
N GLN A 54 10.53 3.15 -7.51
CA GLN A 54 10.34 2.06 -8.46
C GLN A 54 11.71 1.43 -8.76
N TYR A 55 11.78 0.10 -8.70
CA TYR A 55 13.03 -0.65 -8.89
C TYR A 55 14.22 -0.13 -8.06
N GLY A 56 13.97 0.27 -6.81
CA GLY A 56 15.01 0.79 -5.92
C GLY A 56 15.51 2.21 -6.25
N ARG A 57 14.76 2.97 -7.06
CA ARG A 57 15.13 4.33 -7.49
C ARG A 57 13.99 5.31 -7.24
N THR A 58 14.34 6.56 -6.96
CA THR A 58 13.39 7.67 -6.98
C THR A 58 13.03 7.99 -8.42
N VAL A 59 11.74 8.02 -8.74
CA VAL A 59 11.25 8.36 -10.09
C VAL A 59 10.34 9.59 -10.04
N PRO A 60 10.45 10.52 -11.00
CA PRO A 60 9.50 11.61 -11.16
C PRO A 60 8.07 11.11 -11.41
N ARG A 61 7.08 11.96 -11.11
CA ARG A 61 5.65 11.64 -11.33
C ARG A 61 5.36 11.16 -12.76
N ASN A 62 5.96 11.79 -13.76
CA ASN A 62 5.66 11.55 -15.18
C ASN A 62 6.57 10.49 -15.83
N SER A 63 7.39 9.79 -15.03
CA SER A 63 8.35 8.80 -15.52
C SER A 63 8.21 7.46 -14.84
N VAL A 64 7.13 7.25 -14.08
CA VAL A 64 6.82 5.96 -13.49
C VAL A 64 6.24 5.03 -14.55
N GLN A 65 6.72 3.79 -14.58
CA GLN A 65 6.08 2.75 -15.40
C GLN A 65 4.86 2.24 -14.63
N GLU A 66 3.67 2.76 -14.94
CA GLU A 66 2.46 2.53 -14.13
C GLU A 66 2.00 1.07 -14.08
N TYR A 67 2.32 0.28 -15.11
CA TYR A 67 2.01 -1.16 -15.17
C TYR A 67 2.94 -2.04 -14.32
N ASP A 68 4.04 -1.46 -13.84
CA ASP A 68 5.00 -2.15 -12.99
C ASP A 68 4.78 -1.77 -11.51
N PRO A 69 5.24 -2.58 -10.55
CA PRO A 69 5.17 -2.21 -9.13
C PRO A 69 5.92 -0.92 -8.80
N PHE A 70 5.28 -0.02 -8.07
CA PHE A 70 5.92 1.15 -7.48
C PHE A 70 5.28 1.53 -6.14
N CYS A 71 5.98 2.33 -5.34
CA CYS A 71 5.49 2.87 -4.08
C CYS A 71 5.57 4.40 -4.08
N VAL A 72 4.57 5.06 -3.49
CA VAL A 72 4.49 6.51 -3.35
C VAL A 72 4.61 6.85 -1.88
N VAL A 73 5.64 7.60 -1.48
CA VAL A 73 5.76 8.17 -0.14
C VAL A 73 5.08 9.53 -0.15
N GLU A 74 4.19 9.78 0.81
CA GLU A 74 3.34 10.97 0.89
C GLU A 74 3.56 11.72 2.21
N LEU A 75 3.80 13.02 2.08
CA LEU A 75 3.77 13.99 3.18
C LEU A 75 2.41 14.70 3.23
N ASP A 76 2.08 15.29 4.38
CA ASP A 76 0.83 16.05 4.54
C ASP A 76 0.86 17.46 3.90
N THR A 77 2.03 17.96 3.52
CA THR A 77 2.19 19.33 2.99
C THR A 77 2.87 19.37 1.64
N VAL A 78 2.34 20.21 0.75
CA VAL A 78 3.02 20.69 -0.47
C VAL A 78 3.81 21.96 -0.10
N ARG A 79 5.04 22.09 -0.60
CA ARG A 79 5.86 23.30 -0.44
C ARG A 79 6.48 23.73 -1.75
N GLU A 80 6.71 25.02 -1.92
CA GLU A 80 7.35 25.61 -3.11
C GLU A 80 8.84 25.25 -3.23
N THR A 81 9.47 24.85 -2.12
CA THR A 81 10.84 24.35 -2.09
C THR A 81 10.88 22.85 -1.84
N PRO A 82 11.94 22.15 -2.29
CA PRO A 82 12.12 20.74 -2.00
C PRO A 82 12.09 20.47 -0.50
N GLN A 83 11.42 19.39 -0.10
CA GLN A 83 11.35 18.93 1.28
C GLN A 83 12.21 17.68 1.44
N THR A 84 12.85 17.51 2.59
CA THR A 84 13.65 16.31 2.87
C THR A 84 13.05 15.53 4.03
N LEU A 85 12.70 14.28 3.78
CA LEU A 85 12.38 13.31 4.82
C LEU A 85 13.68 12.66 5.29
N ALA A 86 14.02 12.84 6.56
CA ALA A 86 15.26 12.28 7.10
C ALA A 86 15.14 10.75 7.31
N PRO A 87 16.27 10.02 7.32
CA PRO A 87 16.30 8.61 7.68
C PRO A 87 15.68 8.38 9.06
N GLY A 88 14.99 7.26 9.22
CA GLY A 88 14.31 6.96 10.47
C GLY A 88 13.46 5.70 10.39
N ARG A 89 12.91 5.30 11.54
CA ARG A 89 11.94 4.21 11.64
C ARG A 89 10.55 4.80 11.90
N PHE A 90 9.58 4.28 11.16
CA PHE A 90 8.18 4.70 11.21
C PHE A 90 7.31 3.51 11.59
N GLU A 91 6.41 3.72 12.52
CA GLU A 91 5.40 2.72 12.89
C GLU A 91 4.33 2.64 11.78
N VAL A 92 3.94 1.42 11.43
CA VAL A 92 2.77 1.17 10.59
C VAL A 92 1.58 0.92 11.50
N TRP A 93 0.70 1.91 11.63
CA TRP A 93 -0.47 1.81 12.51
C TRP A 93 -1.73 1.34 11.77
N ARG A 94 -1.73 1.36 10.43
CA ARG A 94 -2.81 0.81 9.60
C ARG A 94 -2.31 0.39 8.22
N VAL A 95 -2.80 -0.76 7.75
CA VAL A 95 -2.65 -1.21 6.37
C VAL A 95 -4.02 -1.38 5.74
N THR A 96 -4.25 -0.75 4.59
CA THR A 96 -5.51 -0.85 3.84
C THR A 96 -5.24 -1.24 2.40
N ARG A 97 -6.11 -2.10 1.85
CA ARG A 97 -6.10 -2.48 0.44
C ARG A 97 -7.28 -1.82 -0.25
N SER A 98 -7.08 -1.32 -1.45
CA SER A 98 -8.14 -0.71 -2.27
C SER A 98 -7.90 -0.93 -3.75
N VAL A 99 -8.99 -1.00 -4.51
CA VAL A 99 -8.97 -0.96 -5.97
C VAL A 99 -9.60 0.35 -6.41
N THR A 100 -8.92 1.11 -7.27
CA THR A 100 -9.38 2.44 -7.68
C THR A 100 -9.07 2.70 -9.16
N PRO A 101 -9.98 3.30 -9.92
CA PRO A 101 -9.71 3.72 -11.30
C PRO A 101 -8.82 4.96 -11.39
N ILE A 102 -8.60 5.65 -10.26
CA ILE A 102 -7.76 6.84 -10.15
C ILE A 102 -6.54 6.51 -9.28
N MET A 103 -5.34 6.92 -9.69
CA MET A 103 -4.11 6.78 -8.90
C MET A 103 -4.32 7.20 -7.43
N ALA A 104 -4.04 6.29 -6.50
CA ALA A 104 -4.36 6.36 -5.06
C ALA A 104 -3.66 7.47 -4.25
N ALA A 105 -2.94 8.41 -4.88
CA ALA A 105 -2.70 9.71 -4.26
C ALA A 105 -4.06 10.41 -4.25
N ARG A 106 -4.81 10.25 -3.15
CA ARG A 106 -6.18 10.77 -2.99
C ARG A 106 -6.29 12.11 -3.72
N ALA A 107 -7.16 12.18 -4.73
CA ALA A 107 -7.55 13.45 -5.30
C ALA A 107 -7.89 14.37 -4.13
N SER A 108 -7.21 15.52 -4.06
CA SER A 108 -7.49 16.55 -3.07
C SER A 108 -9.01 16.75 -2.99
N PRO A 109 -9.61 16.88 -1.79
CA PRO A 109 -11.06 17.12 -1.66
C PRO A 109 -11.54 18.39 -2.37
N PHE A 110 -10.61 19.24 -2.85
CA PHE A 110 -10.88 20.43 -3.64
C PHE A 110 -10.92 20.20 -5.15
N ARG A 111 -10.65 18.98 -5.64
CA ARG A 111 -10.69 18.67 -7.07
C ARG A 111 -12.02 17.98 -7.40
N ARG A 112 -13.03 18.77 -7.77
CA ARG A 112 -14.28 18.26 -8.35
C ARG A 112 -13.93 17.61 -9.69
N VAL A 113 -14.13 16.30 -9.80
CA VAL A 113 -14.17 15.60 -11.08
C VAL A 113 -15.64 15.60 -11.46
N ASP A 114 -16.00 16.31 -12.53
CA ASP A 114 -17.37 16.28 -13.06
C ASP A 114 -17.67 14.86 -13.55
N GLY A 115 -18.71 14.26 -12.98
CA GLY A 115 -19.16 12.90 -13.28
C GLY A 115 -19.97 12.85 -14.56
N SER A 116 -19.32 13.07 -15.70
CA SER A 116 -19.90 12.80 -17.01
C SER A 116 -18.80 12.27 -17.92
N ASP A 117 -18.73 10.96 -18.06
CA ASP A 117 -18.56 10.29 -19.34
C ASP A 117 -18.60 8.78 -19.11
N GLU A 118 -19.32 8.06 -19.98
CA GLU A 118 -19.18 6.62 -20.21
C GLU A 118 -17.76 6.35 -20.73
N GLY A 119 -16.76 6.51 -19.86
CA GLY A 119 -15.35 6.37 -20.15
C GLY A 119 -14.89 4.98 -19.75
N ASP A 120 -14.47 4.20 -20.75
CA ASP A 120 -13.73 2.95 -20.61
C ASP A 120 -12.73 3.05 -19.46
N LEU A 121 -12.75 2.10 -18.51
CA LEU A 121 -11.89 2.12 -17.32
C LEU A 121 -10.42 1.98 -17.75
N THR A 122 -9.80 3.09 -18.14
CA THR A 122 -8.47 3.09 -18.78
C THR A 122 -7.37 2.70 -17.78
N PHE A 123 -7.65 2.85 -16.48
CA PHE A 123 -6.75 2.51 -15.40
C PHE A 123 -7.50 1.75 -14.31
N LEU A 124 -6.87 0.73 -13.73
CA LEU A 124 -7.37 0.01 -12.57
C LEU A 124 -6.21 -0.28 -11.64
N TYR A 125 -6.08 0.54 -10.60
CA TYR A 125 -4.99 0.47 -9.64
C TYR A 125 -5.34 -0.40 -8.45
N TYR A 126 -4.51 -1.40 -8.19
CA TYR A 126 -4.55 -2.19 -6.97
C TYR A 126 -3.52 -1.65 -5.99
N ALA A 127 -3.99 -0.99 -4.93
CA ALA A 127 -3.14 -0.28 -3.99
C ALA A 127 -3.15 -0.93 -2.60
N THR A 128 -1.99 -0.91 -1.95
CA THR A 128 -1.80 -1.20 -0.53
C THR A 128 -1.23 0.06 0.14
N GLU A 129 -2.03 0.69 1.00
CA GLU A 129 -1.67 1.90 1.76
C GLU A 129 -1.18 1.49 3.15
N PHE A 130 0.06 1.86 3.46
CA PHE A 130 0.65 1.80 4.79
C PHE A 130 0.56 3.20 5.39
N ARG A 131 -0.28 3.37 6.42
CA ARG A 131 -0.31 4.61 7.20
C ARG A 131 0.84 4.60 8.19
N LEU A 132 1.62 5.67 8.16
CA LEU A 132 2.87 5.78 8.88
C LEU A 132 2.73 6.79 10.01
N HIS A 133 3.44 6.54 11.10
CA HIS A 133 3.60 7.48 12.18
C HIS A 133 5.07 7.50 12.61
N GLY A 134 5.63 8.69 12.80
CA GLY A 134 6.98 8.87 13.33
C GLY A 134 7.04 10.14 14.16
N PRO A 135 7.41 10.07 15.46
CA PRO A 135 7.43 11.26 16.32
C PRO A 135 8.42 12.32 15.82
N ALA A 136 9.50 11.90 15.16
CA ALA A 136 10.49 12.80 14.56
C ALA A 136 10.02 13.46 13.24
N HIS A 137 8.95 12.96 12.62
CA HIS A 137 8.49 13.38 11.29
C HIS A 137 6.97 13.46 11.24
N ALA A 138 6.40 14.43 11.95
CA ALA A 138 4.96 14.66 12.02
C ALA A 138 4.28 14.92 10.66
N GLY A 139 5.05 15.28 9.62
CA GLY A 139 4.53 15.49 8.26
C GLY A 139 4.50 14.23 7.38
N LEU A 140 5.03 13.08 7.83
CA LEU A 140 4.95 11.83 7.08
C LEU A 140 3.59 11.16 7.30
N ARG A 141 2.87 10.93 6.20
CA ARG A 141 1.48 10.46 6.24
C ARG A 141 1.35 8.98 5.91
N SER A 142 1.87 8.58 4.75
CA SER A 142 1.65 7.24 4.20
C SER A 142 2.67 6.84 3.16
N MET A 143 2.75 5.53 2.94
CA MET A 143 3.37 4.94 1.76
C MET A 143 2.32 4.08 1.04
N VAL A 144 2.09 4.33 -0.24
CA VAL A 144 1.11 3.59 -1.04
C VAL A 144 1.84 2.81 -2.14
N CYS A 145 1.79 1.48 -2.08
CA CYS A 145 2.36 0.63 -3.13
C CYS A 145 1.27 0.12 -4.07
N THR A 146 1.47 0.30 -5.37
CA THR A 146 0.43 0.12 -6.37
C THR A 146 1.00 -0.21 -7.75
N TRP A 147 0.13 -0.64 -8.64
CA TRP A 147 0.36 -0.87 -10.06
C TRP A 147 -0.97 -0.81 -10.82
N ASN A 148 -0.93 -0.41 -12.08
CA ASN A 148 -2.07 -0.44 -13.00
C ASN A 148 -2.21 -1.85 -13.58
N GLN A 149 -3.39 -2.45 -13.45
CA GLN A 149 -3.68 -3.80 -13.92
C GLN A 149 -4.32 -3.86 -15.30
N MET A 150 -4.56 -2.70 -15.94
CA MET A 150 -5.14 -2.63 -17.28
C MET A 150 -4.13 -2.88 -18.43
N ALA A 151 -2.95 -3.46 -18.15
CA ALA A 151 -2.03 -3.90 -19.21
C ALA A 151 -2.55 -5.17 -19.91
N PRO A 152 -2.38 -5.31 -21.25
CA PRO A 152 -2.80 -6.50 -22.00
C PRO A 152 -2.23 -7.81 -21.46
N VAL A 153 -1.03 -7.77 -20.88
CA VAL A 153 -0.31 -8.93 -20.32
C VAL A 153 -0.80 -9.31 -18.91
N ASN A 154 -1.50 -8.41 -18.20
CA ASN A 154 -1.85 -8.57 -16.78
C ASN A 154 -3.30 -9.02 -16.53
N ARG A 155 -4.05 -9.44 -17.55
CA ARG A 155 -5.48 -9.80 -17.40
C ARG A 155 -5.73 -10.97 -16.43
N THR A 156 -4.76 -11.86 -16.24
CA THR A 156 -4.78 -12.94 -15.22
C THR A 156 -4.15 -12.55 -13.88
N LEU A 157 -3.67 -11.30 -13.74
CA LEU A 157 -2.88 -10.80 -12.62
C LEU A 157 -3.58 -9.69 -11.82
N MET A 158 -4.90 -9.49 -11.98
CA MET A 158 -5.68 -8.53 -11.20
C MET A 158 -5.62 -8.86 -9.69
N ARG A 159 -4.61 -8.33 -9.01
CA ARG A 159 -4.35 -8.56 -7.58
C ARG A 159 -3.56 -7.41 -6.99
N HIS A 160 -3.47 -7.40 -5.67
CA HIS A 160 -2.51 -6.55 -4.96
C HIS A 160 -1.08 -7.06 -5.14
N LEU A 161 -0.12 -6.15 -4.96
CA LEU A 161 1.29 -6.50 -4.88
C LEU A 161 1.55 -7.44 -3.69
N THR A 162 2.39 -8.44 -3.91
CA THR A 162 2.97 -9.28 -2.86
C THR A 162 4.00 -8.48 -2.06
N LEU A 163 4.37 -8.98 -0.88
CA LEU A 163 5.41 -8.33 -0.07
C LEU A 163 6.77 -8.28 -0.81
N ALA A 164 7.09 -9.29 -1.60
CA ALA A 164 8.32 -9.35 -2.38
C ALA A 164 8.37 -8.25 -3.45
N GLU A 165 7.26 -8.02 -4.17
CA GLU A 165 7.18 -6.95 -5.17
C GLU A 165 7.25 -5.56 -4.54
N ILE A 166 6.60 -5.38 -3.38
CA ILE A 166 6.72 -4.14 -2.59
C ILE A 166 8.19 -3.88 -2.23
N ARG A 167 8.89 -4.90 -1.71
CA ARG A 167 10.32 -4.79 -1.38
C ARG A 167 11.17 -4.48 -2.61
N SER A 168 10.88 -5.09 -3.75
CA SER A 168 11.58 -4.82 -5.02
C SER A 168 11.39 -3.39 -5.50
N ALA A 169 10.17 -2.82 -5.36
CA ALA A 169 9.90 -1.44 -5.74
C ALA A 169 10.70 -0.45 -4.87
N LEU A 170 10.76 -0.70 -3.56
CA LEU A 170 11.50 0.13 -2.59
C LEU A 170 13.02 0.01 -2.74
N GLY A 171 13.51 -1.21 -3.03
CA GLY A 171 14.95 -1.53 -3.00
C GLY A 171 15.59 -1.10 -1.68
N ASP A 172 16.81 -0.56 -1.76
CA ASP A 172 17.57 -0.17 -0.56
C ASP A 172 17.14 1.17 0.06
N TRP A 173 16.10 1.82 -0.48
CA TRP A 173 15.58 3.05 0.13
C TRP A 173 14.88 2.77 1.45
N MET A 174 14.01 1.75 1.45
CA MET A 174 13.16 1.45 2.60
C MET A 174 13.03 -0.05 2.82
N SER A 175 13.06 -0.48 4.08
CA SER A 175 12.79 -1.87 4.47
C SER A 175 11.53 -1.97 5.33
N LEU A 176 10.73 -3.01 5.07
CA LEU A 176 9.59 -3.35 5.91
C LEU A 176 9.96 -4.48 6.87
N THR A 177 9.81 -4.23 8.16
CA THR A 177 10.03 -5.21 9.23
C THR A 177 8.68 -5.61 9.83
N PRO A 178 8.34 -6.92 9.88
CA PRO A 178 7.15 -7.37 10.59
C PRO A 178 7.21 -7.04 12.07
N GLY A 179 6.06 -6.78 12.67
CA GLY A 179 5.93 -6.75 14.12
C GLY A 179 6.17 -8.14 14.69
N ARG A 180 6.70 -8.21 15.92
CA ARG A 180 6.74 -9.47 16.68
C ARG A 180 5.31 -9.99 16.80
N ARG A 181 5.02 -11.16 16.25
CA ARG A 181 3.77 -11.87 16.56
C ARG A 181 3.92 -12.44 17.97
N ASN A 182 2.90 -12.26 18.82
CA ASN A 182 2.80 -13.04 20.06
C ASN A 182 2.58 -14.51 19.63
N GLY A 183 3.66 -15.28 19.55
CA GLY A 183 3.64 -16.67 19.08
C GLY A 183 4.95 -17.19 18.47
N ASP A 184 5.86 -16.31 18.03
CA ASP A 184 7.14 -16.72 17.41
C ASP A 184 8.24 -17.04 18.45
N GLY A 185 7.85 -17.54 19.62
CA GLY A 185 8.73 -17.92 20.71
C GLY A 185 8.94 -19.43 20.76
N VAL A 186 10.12 -19.86 20.30
CA VAL A 186 10.75 -21.21 20.37
C VAL A 186 10.21 -22.24 19.38
#